data_AF-A0A9E0NGM3-F1
#
_entry.id   AF-A0A9E0NGM3-F1
#
_cell.length_a   1.000
_cell.length_b   1.000
_cell.length_c   1.000
_cell.angle_alpha   90.00
_cell.angle_beta   90.00
_cell.angle_gamma   90.00
#
_symmetry.space_group_name_H-M   'P 1'
#
loop_
_entity.id
_entity.type
_entity.pdbx_description
1 polymer ?
#
loop_
_entity_poly.entity_id
_entity_poly.type
_entity_poly.pdbx_seq_one_letter_code
_entity_poly.pdbx_strand_id
1 'polypeptide(L)'
;MLNRSLSCAFAFVALQLVQAQKAPDFSVTDFNNKTHKLYEDYLNQNKVVVLKFFFVGCPPCANIAPYVEQAYQRWGSGAGKAEFLQITTLTSDKNSTVKSYHQSKGLSFPGIGSDGGAQAALQPYKSGTFGTWYGTPTFVVIAPDGTVDYNVNMSLGNPYGLDTAIARALRNTGGGGCPNAFSVKTVTPLQPDTYFLVDYQNGNPTRELSTGSYNCEFSLPADLSGLYVVPQINLTENPVDRISLADVVRIQKYILQLQTFNKLQIKLADVNNSWSITTADVAEIRKLILGVSNGFKKLPGQFEVVYDPGSKNGTTIDNKVSLESLLDTPPAVNEFGIGKYGDVSGAEMYGDREQVDRNKATNIIEVSTAALPGGFLRSTFSAEDPSLLEGAQLGFQIQNASIVDVKSSSSCFETEWVVSQNSRELRVLLVSNFNCSEQLPAKSALFTVMFKDPQFADWKLSDAFHQEMVYADGSVATSLRLKSEGVQARDQRELWMNQIHGKVLIQSPRLLASTQLFDLQGKPLQTGRPLTGNIHEIPITGIPPGMYAMKLQYADGAVVARMLAIAESD
;
A
#
# COMPACT_ATOMS: atom_id res chain seq x y z
N MET A 1 -55.54 -16.27 5.03
CA MET A 1 -54.48 -15.85 4.09
C MET A 1 -53.17 -15.78 4.85
N LEU A 2 -52.20 -16.53 4.33
CA LEU A 2 -50.78 -16.72 4.65
C LEU A 2 -50.18 -16.21 5.98
N ASN A 3 -49.81 -17.22 6.77
CA ASN A 3 -48.76 -17.22 7.78
C ASN A 3 -47.39 -17.22 7.06
N ARG A 4 -46.51 -16.24 7.32
CA ARG A 4 -45.13 -16.23 6.77
C ARG A 4 -44.13 -16.41 7.91
N SER A 5 -43.66 -17.64 8.03
CA SER A 5 -42.52 -18.07 8.83
C SER A 5 -41.22 -17.43 8.32
N LEU A 6 -40.54 -16.69 9.20
CA LEU A 6 -39.18 -16.21 9.01
C LEU A 6 -38.23 -17.39 9.25
N SER A 7 -37.75 -18.04 8.19
CA SER A 7 -36.64 -18.99 8.29
C SER A 7 -35.35 -18.21 8.47
N CYS A 8 -34.81 -18.26 9.69
CA CYS A 8 -33.47 -17.79 10.01
C CYS A 8 -32.45 -18.77 9.40
N ALA A 9 -31.89 -18.45 8.25
CA ALA A 9 -30.80 -19.20 7.65
C ALA A 9 -29.51 -18.89 8.42
N PHE A 10 -29.17 -19.71 9.40
CA PHE A 10 -27.83 -19.75 10.00
C PHE A 10 -26.84 -20.17 8.90
N ALA A 11 -26.15 -19.20 8.32
CA ALA A 11 -24.98 -19.47 7.49
C ALA A 11 -23.88 -20.03 8.40
N PHE A 12 -23.74 -21.35 8.42
CA PHE A 12 -22.54 -22.01 8.94
C PHE A 12 -21.36 -21.53 8.12
N VAL A 13 -20.61 -20.55 8.62
CA VAL A 13 -19.27 -20.24 8.15
C VAL A 13 -18.42 -21.45 8.54
N ALA A 14 -18.22 -22.36 7.59
CA ALA A 14 -17.23 -23.41 7.74
C ALA A 14 -15.87 -22.73 7.91
N LEU A 15 -15.29 -22.86 9.10
CA LEU A 15 -13.90 -22.53 9.37
C LEU A 15 -13.06 -23.41 8.41
N GLN A 16 -12.64 -22.86 7.28
CA GLN A 16 -11.66 -23.53 6.44
C GLN A 16 -10.32 -23.43 7.18
N LEU A 17 -10.02 -24.47 7.96
CA LEU A 17 -8.65 -24.74 8.39
C LEU A 17 -7.83 -24.89 7.11
N VAL A 18 -7.00 -23.90 6.81
CA VAL A 18 -5.93 -24.03 5.82
C VAL A 18 -5.00 -25.10 6.38
N GLN A 19 -5.20 -26.36 5.97
CA GLN A 19 -4.22 -27.39 6.26
C GLN A 19 -2.99 -27.08 5.43
N ALA A 20 -1.82 -27.11 6.07
CA ALA A 20 -0.55 -27.02 5.37
C ALA A 20 -0.53 -28.10 4.28
N GLN A 21 -0.41 -27.69 3.01
CA GLN A 21 -0.41 -28.62 1.90
C GLN A 21 0.86 -29.47 1.97
N LYS A 22 0.75 -30.79 1.84
CA LYS A 22 1.92 -31.66 1.76
C LYS A 22 2.61 -31.51 0.40
N ALA A 23 3.91 -31.80 0.36
CA ALA A 23 4.68 -31.87 -0.87
C ALA A 23 4.00 -32.79 -1.89
N PRO A 24 3.76 -32.36 -3.14
CA PRO A 24 3.20 -33.24 -4.17
C PRO A 24 4.22 -34.31 -4.55
N ASP A 25 3.74 -35.53 -4.78
CA ASP A 25 4.60 -36.61 -5.27
C ASP A 25 5.10 -36.32 -6.69
N PHE A 26 6.30 -36.82 -6.99
CA PHE A 26 6.90 -36.72 -8.31
C PHE A 26 7.76 -37.94 -8.62
N SER A 27 7.95 -38.21 -9.91
CA SER A 27 8.91 -39.18 -10.42
C SER A 27 9.78 -38.49 -11.47
N VAL A 28 11.08 -38.40 -11.21
CA VAL A 28 12.05 -37.73 -12.08
C VAL A 28 13.24 -38.64 -12.36
N THR A 29 13.95 -38.42 -13.47
CA THR A 29 15.12 -39.21 -13.86
C THR A 29 16.35 -38.31 -13.98
N ASP A 30 17.40 -38.64 -13.21
CA ASP A 30 18.65 -37.87 -13.19
C ASP A 30 19.53 -38.10 -14.43
N PHE A 31 20.61 -37.34 -14.54
CA PHE A 31 21.58 -37.48 -15.63
C PHE A 31 22.40 -38.78 -15.63
N ASN A 32 22.24 -39.64 -14.63
CA ASN A 32 22.80 -40.99 -14.56
C ASN A 32 21.76 -42.07 -14.90
N ASN A 33 20.57 -41.67 -15.38
CA ASN A 33 19.43 -42.53 -15.68
C ASN A 33 18.84 -43.25 -14.45
N LYS A 34 19.05 -42.71 -13.25
CA LYS A 34 18.37 -43.18 -12.04
C LYS A 34 17.04 -42.45 -11.90
N THR A 35 15.96 -43.22 -11.73
CA THR A 35 14.65 -42.67 -11.39
C THR A 35 14.55 -42.45 -9.89
N HIS A 36 13.95 -41.33 -9.51
CA HIS A 36 13.75 -40.88 -8.15
C HIS A 36 12.27 -40.53 -7.94
N LYS A 37 11.64 -41.18 -6.97
CA LYS A 37 10.25 -40.95 -6.56
C LYS A 37 10.22 -40.35 -5.16
N LEU A 38 9.62 -39.17 -4.99
CA LEU A 38 9.70 -38.41 -3.75
C LEU A 38 9.31 -39.24 -2.52
N TYR A 39 8.11 -39.82 -2.55
CA TYR A 39 7.59 -40.54 -1.39
C TYR A 39 8.20 -41.94 -1.26
N GLU A 40 8.19 -42.73 -2.34
CA GLU A 40 8.62 -44.14 -2.34
C GLU A 40 10.11 -44.30 -2.00
N ASP A 41 10.98 -43.48 -2.59
CA ASP A 41 12.43 -43.64 -2.44
C ASP A 41 13.00 -42.91 -1.22
N TYR A 42 12.27 -41.91 -0.68
CA TYR A 42 12.79 -41.04 0.37
C TYR A 42 11.87 -40.85 1.56
N LEU A 43 10.73 -40.17 1.41
CA LEU A 43 9.94 -39.72 2.57
C LEU A 43 9.40 -40.92 3.37
N ASN A 44 8.90 -41.97 2.70
CA ASN A 44 8.43 -43.20 3.34
C ASN A 44 9.58 -44.02 3.96
N GLN A 45 10.83 -43.75 3.57
CA GLN A 45 12.04 -44.32 4.17
C GLN A 45 12.60 -43.43 5.28
N ASN A 46 11.81 -42.47 5.74
CA ASN A 46 12.17 -41.56 6.81
C ASN A 46 13.37 -40.64 6.48
N LYS A 47 13.52 -40.30 5.20
CA LYS A 47 14.52 -39.34 4.71
C LYS A 47 13.89 -37.98 4.45
N VAL A 48 14.70 -36.94 4.61
CA VAL A 48 14.44 -35.59 4.13
C VAL A 48 14.90 -35.46 2.69
N VAL A 49 14.14 -34.71 1.89
CA VAL A 49 14.55 -34.35 0.52
C VAL A 49 14.79 -32.85 0.45
N VAL A 50 15.95 -32.46 -0.03
CA VAL A 50 16.32 -31.07 -0.33
C VAL A 50 16.22 -30.86 -1.84
N LEU A 51 15.24 -30.09 -2.29
CA LEU A 51 15.17 -29.64 -3.68
C LEU A 51 15.95 -28.33 -3.82
N LYS A 52 16.86 -28.29 -4.79
CA LYS A 52 17.54 -27.06 -5.21
C LYS A 52 17.16 -26.75 -6.65
N PHE A 53 16.34 -25.71 -6.83
CA PHE A 53 16.00 -25.22 -8.15
C PHE A 53 17.06 -24.26 -8.69
N PHE A 54 17.49 -24.49 -9.94
CA PHE A 54 18.59 -23.75 -10.57
C PHE A 54 18.43 -23.72 -12.10
N PHE A 55 19.34 -23.07 -12.81
CA PHE A 55 19.54 -23.32 -14.24
C PHE A 55 21.04 -23.28 -14.61
N VAL A 56 21.39 -23.89 -15.73
CA VAL A 56 22.76 -23.91 -16.26
C VAL A 56 23.16 -22.49 -16.65
N GLY A 57 24.22 -21.99 -16.03
CA GLY A 57 24.66 -20.60 -16.21
C GLY A 57 24.11 -19.61 -15.18
N CYS A 58 23.29 -20.04 -14.21
CA CYS A 58 22.85 -19.21 -13.09
C CYS A 58 24.06 -18.73 -12.24
N PRO A 59 24.40 -17.42 -12.25
CA PRO A 59 25.56 -16.91 -11.51
C PRO A 59 25.48 -17.13 -9.99
N PRO A 60 24.38 -16.77 -9.28
CA PRO A 60 24.31 -16.98 -7.84
C PRO A 60 24.34 -18.47 -7.48
N CYS A 61 23.74 -19.33 -8.30
CA CYS A 61 23.78 -20.79 -8.11
C CYS A 61 25.21 -21.34 -8.20
N ALA A 62 26.01 -20.84 -9.15
CA ALA A 62 27.40 -21.22 -9.32
C ALA A 62 28.27 -20.75 -8.15
N ASN A 63 28.00 -19.58 -7.60
CA ASN A 63 28.74 -19.03 -6.47
C ASN A 63 28.55 -19.87 -5.19
N ILE A 64 27.32 -20.35 -4.92
CA ILE A 64 27.05 -21.15 -3.73
C ILE A 64 27.34 -22.66 -3.90
N ALA A 65 27.66 -23.11 -5.12
CA ALA A 65 27.80 -24.53 -5.45
C ALA A 65 28.74 -25.31 -4.51
N PRO A 66 29.95 -24.81 -4.16
CA PRO A 66 30.84 -25.52 -3.24
C PRO A 66 30.24 -25.71 -1.83
N TYR A 67 29.48 -24.72 -1.34
CA TYR A 67 28.85 -24.79 -0.02
C TYR A 67 27.68 -25.77 0.02
N VAL A 68 26.95 -25.89 -1.09
CA VAL A 68 25.88 -26.90 -1.24
C VAL A 68 26.47 -28.30 -1.25
N GLU A 69 27.59 -28.51 -1.96
CA GLU A 69 28.29 -29.80 -1.97
C GLU A 69 28.81 -30.16 -0.57
N GLN A 70 29.41 -29.21 0.15
CA GLN A 70 29.84 -29.43 1.53
C GLN A 70 28.65 -29.79 2.45
N ALA A 71 27.49 -29.15 2.27
CA ALA A 71 26.29 -29.51 3.01
C ALA A 71 25.84 -30.95 2.67
N TYR A 72 25.81 -31.30 1.39
CA TYR A 72 25.46 -32.66 0.96
C TYR A 72 26.39 -33.71 1.60
N GLN A 73 27.70 -33.45 1.64
CA GLN A 73 28.68 -34.32 2.29
C GLN A 73 28.47 -34.41 3.81
N ARG A 74 28.20 -33.29 4.50
CA ARG A 74 27.91 -33.29 5.95
C ARG A 74 26.68 -34.14 6.29
N TRP A 75 25.68 -34.15 5.42
CA TRP A 75 24.47 -34.97 5.59
C TRP A 75 24.60 -36.40 5.04
N GLY A 76 25.82 -36.83 4.73
CA GLY A 76 26.14 -38.22 4.39
C GLY A 76 25.96 -38.57 2.92
N SER A 77 25.97 -37.59 2.01
CA SER A 77 25.98 -37.80 0.55
C SER A 77 24.92 -38.78 0.05
N GLY A 78 23.67 -38.61 0.50
CA GLY A 78 22.53 -39.47 0.14
C GLY A 78 22.46 -40.81 0.90
N ALA A 79 23.56 -41.26 1.52
CA ALA A 79 23.57 -42.45 2.38
C ALA A 79 22.99 -42.16 3.77
N GLY A 80 23.01 -40.90 4.21
CA GLY A 80 22.38 -40.44 5.44
C GLY A 80 20.86 -40.32 5.34
N LYS A 81 20.29 -39.53 6.26
CA LYS A 81 18.84 -39.24 6.30
C LYS A 81 18.40 -38.06 5.42
N ALA A 82 19.28 -37.50 4.60
CA ALA A 82 18.93 -36.46 3.65
C ALA A 82 19.43 -36.80 2.23
N GLU A 83 18.59 -36.54 1.22
CA GLU A 83 18.97 -36.60 -0.19
C GLU A 83 18.76 -35.24 -0.85
N PHE A 84 19.68 -34.84 -1.74
CA PHE A 84 19.63 -33.55 -2.41
C PHE A 84 19.33 -33.78 -3.89
N LEU A 85 18.37 -33.06 -4.45
CA LEU A 85 18.02 -33.14 -5.87
C LEU A 85 18.15 -31.75 -6.50
N GLN A 86 19.01 -31.61 -7.50
CA GLN A 86 19.12 -30.39 -8.29
C GLN A 86 18.19 -30.42 -9.49
N ILE A 87 17.24 -29.50 -9.58
CA ILE A 87 16.21 -29.53 -10.62
C ILE A 87 16.30 -28.24 -11.46
N THR A 88 16.46 -28.38 -12.77
CA THR A 88 16.51 -27.20 -13.64
C THR A 88 15.16 -26.48 -13.75
N THR A 89 15.19 -25.16 -13.83
CA THR A 89 14.04 -24.32 -14.12
C THR A 89 13.84 -24.06 -15.60
N LEU A 90 14.84 -24.31 -16.45
CA LEU A 90 14.76 -24.05 -17.88
C LEU A 90 14.43 -25.30 -18.68
N THR A 91 13.61 -25.15 -19.70
CA THR A 91 13.29 -26.24 -20.65
C THR A 91 14.46 -26.55 -21.58
N SER A 92 15.42 -25.63 -21.73
CA SER A 92 16.64 -25.81 -22.52
C SER A 92 17.68 -26.75 -21.88
N ASP A 93 17.65 -26.88 -20.55
CA ASP A 93 18.70 -27.57 -19.79
C ASP A 93 18.41 -29.06 -19.73
N LYS A 94 18.92 -29.83 -20.69
CA LYS A 94 18.82 -31.29 -20.69
C LYS A 94 19.75 -31.94 -19.67
N ASN A 95 19.49 -33.19 -19.30
CA ASN A 95 20.30 -34.01 -18.39
C ASN A 95 21.79 -34.00 -18.78
N SER A 96 22.10 -34.02 -20.08
CA SER A 96 23.48 -33.89 -20.58
C SER A 96 24.13 -32.55 -20.19
N THR A 97 23.41 -31.44 -20.30
CA THR A 97 23.91 -30.10 -19.93
C THR A 97 24.02 -29.93 -18.41
N VAL A 98 23.06 -30.46 -17.65
CA VAL A 98 23.10 -30.47 -16.18
C VAL A 98 24.29 -31.29 -15.68
N LYS A 99 24.58 -32.44 -16.31
CA LYS A 99 25.75 -33.27 -15.99
C LYS A 99 27.06 -32.50 -16.20
N SER A 100 27.22 -31.82 -17.34
CA SER A 100 28.40 -30.98 -17.60
C SER A 100 28.55 -29.87 -16.57
N TYR A 101 27.44 -29.23 -16.16
CA TYR A 101 27.45 -28.24 -15.08
C TYR A 101 27.94 -28.85 -13.76
N HIS A 102 27.40 -29.99 -13.34
CA HIS A 102 27.80 -30.69 -12.11
C HIS A 102 29.29 -31.03 -12.12
N GLN A 103 29.80 -31.59 -13.23
CA GLN A 103 31.22 -31.89 -13.41
C GLN A 103 32.09 -30.63 -13.29
N SER A 104 31.67 -29.51 -13.89
CA SER A 104 32.42 -28.24 -13.82
C SER A 104 32.44 -27.61 -12.42
N LYS A 105 31.47 -27.97 -11.56
CA LYS A 105 31.30 -27.42 -10.21
C LYS A 105 31.69 -28.40 -9.10
N GLY A 106 32.06 -29.63 -9.43
CA GLY A 106 32.40 -30.67 -8.46
C GLY A 106 31.21 -31.10 -7.59
N LEU A 107 30.00 -31.13 -8.14
CA LEU A 107 28.78 -31.54 -7.43
C LEU A 107 28.57 -33.05 -7.55
N SER A 108 28.21 -33.71 -6.44
CA SER A 108 28.05 -35.17 -6.39
C SER A 108 26.60 -35.65 -6.23
N PHE A 109 25.67 -34.76 -5.88
CA PHE A 109 24.24 -35.09 -5.75
C PHE A 109 23.51 -35.20 -7.10
N PRO A 110 22.38 -35.93 -7.18
CA PRO A 110 21.60 -36.06 -8.41
C PRO A 110 21.18 -34.72 -9.04
N GLY A 111 21.31 -34.62 -10.37
CA GLY A 111 20.85 -33.49 -11.17
C GLY A 111 19.85 -33.90 -12.25
N ILE A 112 18.77 -33.14 -12.37
CA ILE A 112 17.61 -33.41 -13.21
C ILE A 112 17.43 -32.25 -14.21
N GLY A 113 17.53 -32.57 -15.49
CA GLY A 113 17.26 -31.71 -16.64
C GLY A 113 15.80 -31.78 -17.10
N SER A 114 15.48 -30.98 -18.12
CA SER A 114 14.13 -30.87 -18.68
C SER A 114 13.60 -32.18 -19.28
N ASP A 115 14.47 -33.00 -19.88
CA ASP A 115 14.21 -34.35 -20.39
C ASP A 115 14.14 -35.42 -19.29
N GLY A 116 14.47 -35.08 -18.04
CA GLY A 116 14.34 -35.92 -16.86
C GLY A 116 13.06 -35.66 -16.04
N GLY A 117 12.13 -34.82 -16.54
CA GLY A 117 10.88 -34.50 -15.84
C GLY A 117 10.96 -33.30 -14.88
N ALA A 118 12.05 -32.51 -14.92
CA ALA A 118 12.28 -31.38 -14.01
C ALA A 118 11.11 -30.41 -13.89
N GLN A 119 10.46 -30.08 -15.00
CA GLN A 119 9.39 -29.08 -15.03
C GLN A 119 8.16 -29.53 -14.23
N ALA A 120 7.78 -30.81 -14.32
CA ALA A 120 6.65 -31.35 -13.57
C ALA A 120 6.91 -31.30 -12.05
N ALA A 121 8.12 -31.62 -11.62
CA ALA A 121 8.51 -31.53 -10.21
C ALA A 121 8.63 -30.07 -9.72
N LEU A 122 8.95 -29.12 -10.60
CA LEU A 122 9.09 -27.69 -10.29
C LEU A 122 7.76 -26.96 -10.14
N GLN A 123 6.77 -27.24 -11.00
CA GLN A 123 5.54 -26.44 -11.10
C GLN A 123 4.83 -26.19 -9.76
N PRO A 124 4.65 -27.19 -8.86
CA PRO A 124 3.95 -26.94 -7.59
C PRO A 124 4.68 -25.98 -6.65
N TYR A 125 5.98 -25.81 -6.83
CA TYR A 125 6.82 -24.89 -6.05
C TYR A 125 6.94 -23.51 -6.69
N LYS A 126 6.37 -23.32 -7.89
CA LYS A 126 6.23 -22.03 -8.59
C LYS A 126 4.80 -21.47 -8.55
N SER A 127 3.81 -22.25 -8.14
CA SER A 127 2.39 -21.86 -8.14
C SER A 127 2.00 -20.87 -7.05
N GLY A 128 2.92 -20.50 -6.14
CA GLY A 128 2.63 -19.69 -4.97
C GLY A 128 2.09 -20.49 -3.78
N THR A 129 1.77 -21.78 -3.97
CA THR A 129 1.17 -22.66 -2.94
C THR A 129 2.01 -22.77 -1.67
N PHE A 130 3.33 -22.87 -1.80
CA PHE A 130 4.26 -23.04 -0.67
C PHE A 130 4.97 -21.74 -0.27
N GLY A 131 4.86 -20.71 -1.10
CA GLY A 131 5.55 -19.44 -0.92
C GLY A 131 5.85 -18.75 -2.25
N THR A 132 6.25 -17.48 -2.15
CA THR A 132 6.57 -16.63 -3.30
C THR A 132 7.85 -17.12 -3.99
N TRP A 133 7.78 -17.27 -5.32
CA TRP A 133 8.93 -17.63 -6.13
C TRP A 133 9.82 -16.41 -6.42
N TYR A 134 11.02 -16.38 -5.85
CA TYR A 134 11.99 -15.27 -6.03
C TYR A 134 13.00 -15.50 -7.16
N GLY A 135 12.99 -16.69 -7.78
CA GLY A 135 13.97 -17.07 -8.80
C GLY A 135 14.90 -18.18 -8.30
N THR A 136 16.10 -18.24 -8.87
CA THR A 136 17.09 -19.27 -8.53
C THR A 136 18.35 -18.66 -7.94
N PRO A 137 18.99 -19.29 -6.95
CA PRO A 137 18.64 -20.59 -6.38
C PRO A 137 17.44 -20.49 -5.42
N THR A 138 16.53 -21.48 -5.48
CA THR A 138 15.48 -21.67 -4.46
C THR A 138 15.68 -23.04 -3.83
N PHE A 139 15.69 -23.10 -2.50
CA PHE A 139 15.77 -24.35 -1.74
C PHE A 139 14.44 -24.69 -1.09
N VAL A 140 14.07 -25.96 -1.16
CA VAL A 140 12.90 -26.52 -0.51
C VAL A 140 13.33 -27.75 0.28
N VAL A 141 13.03 -27.80 1.57
CA VAL A 141 13.31 -28.95 2.43
C VAL A 141 12.00 -29.64 2.76
N ILE A 142 11.90 -30.92 2.43
CA ILE A 142 10.69 -31.72 2.58
C ILE A 142 10.92 -32.75 3.67
N ALA A 143 10.12 -32.68 4.73
CA ALA A 143 10.18 -33.60 5.86
C ALA A 143 9.56 -34.97 5.53
N PRO A 144 9.90 -36.04 6.27
CA PRO A 144 9.34 -37.38 6.03
C PRO A 144 7.81 -37.48 6.05
N ASP A 145 7.13 -36.58 6.77
CA ASP A 145 5.67 -36.51 6.83
C ASP A 145 5.04 -35.75 5.65
N GLY A 146 5.86 -35.21 4.75
CA GLY A 146 5.48 -34.42 3.58
C GLY A 146 5.40 -32.92 3.85
N THR A 147 5.70 -32.43 5.05
CA THR A 147 5.71 -31.00 5.37
C THR A 147 6.83 -30.30 4.60
N VAL A 148 6.53 -29.10 4.08
CA VAL A 148 7.45 -28.33 3.23
C VAL A 148 7.96 -27.10 3.96
N ASP A 149 9.29 -26.98 4.03
CA ASP A 149 9.98 -25.73 4.35
C ASP A 149 10.48 -25.09 3.04
N TYR A 150 9.85 -23.98 2.65
CA TYR A 150 10.05 -23.35 1.35
C TYR A 150 10.91 -22.10 1.45
N ASN A 151 11.75 -21.89 0.42
CA ASN A 151 12.69 -20.79 0.29
C ASN A 151 13.70 -20.72 1.45
N VAL A 152 14.26 -21.88 1.78
CA VAL A 152 15.26 -22.02 2.85
C VAL A 152 16.52 -21.23 2.48
N ASN A 153 17.00 -20.41 3.41
CA ASN A 153 18.17 -19.57 3.19
C ASN A 153 19.43 -20.43 3.06
N MET A 154 20.17 -20.23 1.96
CA MET A 154 21.48 -20.81 1.71
C MET A 154 22.36 -19.74 1.06
N SER A 155 23.33 -19.23 1.81
CA SER A 155 24.16 -18.10 1.42
C SER A 155 25.66 -18.43 1.48
N LEU A 156 26.49 -17.63 0.80
CA LEU A 156 27.95 -17.79 0.80
C LEU A 156 28.50 -17.80 2.22
N GLY A 157 29.24 -18.85 2.60
CA GLY A 157 29.84 -18.98 3.93
C GLY A 157 28.85 -19.24 5.06
N ASN A 158 27.56 -19.46 4.76
CA ASN A 158 26.52 -19.62 5.77
C ASN A 158 25.54 -20.75 5.40
N PRO A 159 25.91 -22.01 5.69
CA PRO A 159 25.04 -23.17 5.48
C PRO A 159 24.03 -23.39 6.60
N TYR A 160 24.04 -22.56 7.66
CA TYR A 160 23.25 -22.78 8.87
C TYR A 160 21.76 -22.85 8.56
N GLY A 161 21.24 -21.99 7.67
CA GLY A 161 19.82 -22.03 7.30
C GLY A 161 19.37 -23.38 6.73
N LEU A 162 20.15 -23.95 5.81
CA LEU A 162 19.85 -25.26 5.22
C LEU A 162 20.06 -26.40 6.20
N ASP A 163 21.17 -26.40 6.95
CA ASP A 163 21.47 -27.44 7.93
C ASP A 163 20.42 -27.45 9.06
N THR A 164 19.99 -26.28 9.54
CA THR A 164 18.89 -26.13 10.49
C THR A 164 17.57 -26.65 9.94
N ALA A 165 17.25 -26.34 8.67
CA ALA A 165 16.01 -26.80 8.05
C ALA A 165 15.97 -28.34 7.95
N ILE A 166 17.08 -28.97 7.58
CA ILE A 166 17.19 -30.44 7.54
C ILE A 166 17.11 -31.02 8.97
N ALA A 167 17.82 -30.44 9.93
CA ALA A 167 17.78 -30.86 11.33
C ALA A 167 16.35 -30.80 11.91
N ARG A 168 15.63 -29.71 11.64
CA ARG A 168 14.23 -29.52 12.04
C ARG A 168 13.31 -30.54 11.38
N ALA A 169 13.47 -30.79 10.08
CA ALA A 169 12.68 -31.77 9.35
C ALA A 169 12.91 -33.22 9.85
N LEU A 170 14.07 -33.52 10.46
CA LEU A 170 14.40 -34.80 11.08
C LEU A 170 14.13 -34.86 12.60
N ARG A 171 13.64 -33.78 13.22
CA ARG A 171 13.51 -33.68 14.68
C ARG A 171 12.69 -34.83 15.26
N ASN A 172 11.52 -35.08 14.69
CA ASN A 172 10.57 -36.07 15.20
C ASN A 172 10.89 -37.50 14.77
N THR A 173 11.85 -37.66 13.86
CA THR A 173 12.18 -38.95 13.26
C THR A 173 13.58 -39.44 13.60
N GLY A 174 14.34 -38.63 14.35
CA GLY A 174 15.71 -38.84 14.76
C GLY A 174 16.72 -38.63 13.63
N GLY A 175 17.97 -38.32 13.98
CA GLY A 175 19.08 -38.18 13.01
C GLY A 175 19.32 -36.77 12.49
N GLY A 176 18.61 -35.75 13.00
CA GLY A 176 18.85 -34.34 12.67
C GLY A 176 20.04 -33.68 13.39
N GLY A 177 20.77 -34.39 14.25
CA GLY A 177 21.91 -33.87 15.01
C GLY A 177 21.56 -32.92 16.15
N CYS A 178 20.57 -32.03 15.95
CA CYS A 178 20.12 -31.06 16.95
C CYS A 178 18.59 -31.16 17.16
N PRO A 179 18.12 -31.64 18.34
CA PRO A 179 16.69 -31.77 18.61
C PRO A 179 15.99 -30.40 18.74
N ASN A 180 16.71 -29.37 19.17
CA ASN A 180 16.16 -28.04 19.38
C ASN A 180 16.40 -27.11 18.19
N ALA A 181 16.72 -27.63 17.00
CA ALA A 181 17.00 -26.81 15.82
C ALA A 181 15.76 -26.03 15.36
N PHE A 182 15.81 -24.71 15.24
CA PHE A 182 14.69 -23.88 14.80
C PHE A 182 15.15 -22.76 13.85
N SER A 183 14.24 -22.27 13.02
CA SER A 183 14.48 -21.11 12.17
C SER A 183 13.28 -20.19 12.17
N VAL A 184 13.55 -18.88 12.16
CA VAL A 184 12.58 -17.84 11.84
C VAL A 184 13.00 -17.11 10.57
N LYS A 185 12.06 -16.44 9.92
CA LYS A 185 12.34 -15.67 8.70
C LYS A 185 11.55 -14.37 8.69
N THR A 186 12.12 -13.34 8.08
CA THR A 186 11.41 -12.09 7.78
C THR A 186 10.94 -12.11 6.34
N VAL A 187 9.63 -11.98 6.14
CA VAL A 187 9.00 -12.16 4.82
C VAL A 187 8.70 -10.83 4.11
N THR A 188 9.12 -9.70 4.69
CA THR A 188 9.09 -8.38 4.05
C THR A 188 10.38 -8.06 3.31
N PRO A 189 10.36 -7.09 2.37
CA PRO A 189 11.58 -6.55 1.76
C PRO A 189 12.55 -5.96 2.79
N LEU A 190 12.02 -5.33 3.85
CA LEU A 190 12.81 -4.89 5.00
C LEU A 190 13.24 -6.11 5.81
N GLN A 191 14.54 -6.20 6.10
CA GLN A 191 15.16 -7.26 6.88
C GLN A 191 15.67 -6.69 8.22
N PRO A 192 15.66 -7.48 9.30
CA PRO A 192 16.24 -7.07 10.57
C PRO A 192 17.77 -7.03 10.47
N ASP A 193 18.41 -6.26 11.33
CA ASP A 193 19.88 -6.27 11.43
C ASP A 193 20.37 -7.61 11.97
N THR A 194 19.64 -8.16 12.94
CA THR A 194 19.92 -9.47 13.51
C THR A 194 18.69 -10.02 14.24
N TYR A 195 18.74 -11.30 14.59
CA TYR A 195 17.79 -11.95 15.48
C TYR A 195 18.49 -12.25 16.79
N PHE A 196 17.77 -12.11 17.89
CA PHE A 196 18.27 -12.49 19.19
C PHE A 196 17.40 -13.56 19.83
N LEU A 197 18.04 -14.52 20.48
CA LEU A 197 17.40 -15.36 21.47
C LEU A 197 17.56 -14.69 22.84
N VAL A 198 16.43 -14.35 23.46
CA VAL A 198 16.37 -13.60 24.71
C VAL A 198 15.64 -14.41 25.76
N ASP A 199 16.21 -14.47 26.97
CA ASP A 199 15.59 -15.07 28.15
C ASP A 199 14.91 -13.98 28.98
N TYR A 200 13.58 -13.91 28.88
CA TYR A 200 12.76 -12.92 29.60
C TYR A 200 12.52 -13.28 31.07
N GLN A 201 12.83 -14.51 31.50
CA GLN A 201 12.58 -14.96 32.87
C GLN A 201 13.83 -14.86 33.76
N ASN A 202 15.00 -15.22 33.22
CA ASN A 202 16.21 -15.35 34.04
C ASN A 202 17.26 -14.25 33.79
N GLY A 203 16.97 -13.27 32.93
CA GLY A 203 17.89 -12.14 32.65
C GLY A 203 19.22 -12.57 32.01
N ASN A 204 19.26 -13.77 31.41
CA ASN A 204 20.40 -14.41 30.78
C ASN A 204 20.74 -13.81 29.40
N PRO A 205 21.98 -14.00 28.88
CA PRO A 205 22.50 -13.20 27.79
C PRO A 205 21.70 -13.39 26.50
N THR A 206 21.35 -12.25 25.91
CA THR A 206 20.96 -12.12 24.51
C THR A 206 21.98 -12.86 23.63
N ARG A 207 21.56 -13.96 22.99
CA ARG A 207 22.39 -14.69 22.01
C ARG A 207 22.02 -14.24 20.63
N GLU A 208 23.01 -13.81 19.86
CA GLU A 208 22.79 -13.45 18.47
C GLU A 208 22.57 -14.71 17.62
N LEU A 209 21.55 -14.66 16.78
CA LEU A 209 21.21 -15.63 15.75
C LEU A 209 21.36 -14.92 14.41
N SER A 210 22.56 -14.90 13.84
CA SER A 210 22.88 -14.07 12.66
C SER A 210 22.01 -14.33 11.43
N THR A 211 21.29 -15.47 11.37
CA THR A 211 20.34 -15.78 10.28
C THR A 211 18.91 -16.03 10.77
N GLY A 212 18.63 -15.87 12.06
CA GLY A 212 17.38 -16.33 12.66
C GLY A 212 17.28 -17.86 12.76
N SER A 213 18.36 -18.58 12.50
CA SER A 213 18.44 -20.04 12.61
C SER A 213 19.34 -20.45 13.77
N TYR A 214 18.99 -21.57 14.39
CA TYR A 214 19.75 -22.23 15.44
C TYR A 214 19.84 -23.73 15.15
N ASN A 215 21.05 -24.27 15.21
CA ASN A 215 21.39 -25.68 15.02
C ASN A 215 22.40 -26.17 16.09
N CYS A 216 22.16 -25.83 17.35
CA CYS A 216 22.99 -26.28 18.48
C CYS A 216 24.43 -25.73 18.46
N GLU A 217 24.65 -24.54 17.91
CA GLU A 217 25.93 -23.84 17.91
C GLU A 217 26.36 -23.40 19.33
N PHE A 218 25.42 -23.36 20.26
CA PHE A 218 25.65 -23.12 21.68
C PHE A 218 24.65 -23.90 22.53
N SER A 219 24.97 -24.12 23.81
CA SER A 219 24.08 -24.82 24.73
C SER A 219 22.90 -23.96 25.15
N LEU A 220 21.69 -24.51 25.03
CA LEU A 220 20.47 -23.95 25.62
C LEU A 220 20.28 -24.44 27.06
N PRO A 221 19.59 -23.66 27.93
CA PRO A 221 19.16 -24.14 29.23
C PRO A 221 18.21 -25.34 29.10
N ALA A 222 18.11 -26.13 30.17
CA ALA A 222 17.20 -27.29 30.20
C ALA A 222 15.73 -26.87 30.18
N ASP A 223 15.41 -25.78 30.88
CA ASP A 223 14.11 -25.12 30.82
C ASP A 223 14.13 -24.10 29.68
N LEU A 224 13.26 -24.29 28.70
CA LEU A 224 13.13 -23.40 27.54
C LEU A 224 12.05 -22.34 27.76
N SER A 225 11.31 -22.42 28.86
CA SER A 225 10.28 -21.44 29.18
C SER A 225 10.90 -20.06 29.35
N GLY A 226 10.24 -19.04 28.81
CA GLY A 226 10.77 -17.68 28.83
C GLY A 226 11.81 -17.35 27.76
N LEU A 227 12.24 -18.30 26.93
CA LEU A 227 13.08 -18.03 25.77
C LEU A 227 12.24 -17.58 24.58
N TYR A 228 12.62 -16.45 23.99
CA TYR A 228 11.94 -15.86 22.82
C TYR A 228 12.95 -15.49 21.75
N VAL A 229 12.54 -15.67 20.49
CA VAL A 229 13.24 -15.12 19.34
C VAL A 229 12.68 -13.74 19.05
N VAL A 230 13.56 -12.74 19.03
CA VAL A 230 13.22 -11.32 18.85
C VAL A 230 14.08 -10.77 17.71
N PRO A 231 13.49 -10.42 16.56
CA PRO A 231 14.20 -9.64 15.54
C PRO A 231 14.49 -8.23 16.05
N GLN A 232 15.65 -7.68 15.71
CA GLN A 232 16.01 -6.31 16.01
C GLN A 232 16.26 -5.54 14.72
N ILE A 233 15.76 -4.31 14.68
CA ILE A 233 15.96 -3.39 13.58
C ILE A 233 16.35 -2.02 14.12
N ASN A 234 17.41 -1.46 13.57
CA ASN A 234 17.91 -0.13 13.83
C ASN A 234 18.00 0.65 12.52
N LEU A 235 16.84 0.86 11.90
CA LEU A 235 16.70 1.63 10.67
C LEU A 235 16.17 3.02 10.99
N THR A 236 16.77 4.04 10.37
CA THR A 236 16.30 5.43 10.45
C THR A 236 16.20 5.99 9.04
N GLU A 237 15.02 6.47 8.68
CA GLU A 237 14.75 7.13 7.40
C GLU A 237 14.18 8.54 7.65
N ASN A 238 13.96 9.32 6.57
CA ASN A 238 13.15 10.52 6.72
C ASN A 238 11.71 10.07 7.06
N PRO A 239 11.06 10.64 8.10
CA PRO A 239 9.76 10.18 8.56
C PRO A 239 8.68 10.08 7.48
N VAL A 240 8.70 10.93 6.45
CA VAL A 240 7.71 10.91 5.37
C VAL A 240 8.02 9.88 4.27
N ASP A 241 9.25 9.35 4.18
CA ASP A 241 9.61 8.40 3.11
C ASP A 241 8.68 7.18 3.15
N ARG A 242 8.28 6.67 1.98
CA ARG A 242 7.35 5.53 1.78
C ARG A 242 5.90 5.78 2.20
N ILE A 243 5.62 6.85 2.95
CA ILE A 243 4.25 7.20 3.37
C ILE A 243 3.64 8.11 2.31
N SER A 244 2.46 7.74 1.86
CA SER A 244 1.79 8.27 0.69
C SER A 244 0.29 8.47 0.95
N LEU A 245 -0.41 9.17 0.07
CA LEU A 245 -1.87 9.22 0.06
C LEU A 245 -2.48 7.82 -0.11
N ALA A 246 -1.77 6.91 -0.77
CA ALA A 246 -2.23 5.54 -0.94
C ALA A 246 -2.40 4.80 0.40
N ASP A 247 -1.67 5.20 1.43
CA ASP A 247 -1.82 4.69 2.80
C ASP A 247 -3.07 5.25 3.48
N VAL A 248 -3.31 6.55 3.35
CA VAL A 248 -4.51 7.23 3.85
C VAL A 248 -5.77 6.59 3.29
N VAL A 249 -5.81 6.36 1.97
CA VAL A 249 -6.93 5.72 1.28
C VAL A 249 -7.19 4.30 1.83
N ARG A 250 -6.14 3.50 2.06
CA ARG A 250 -6.26 2.15 2.62
C ARG A 250 -6.78 2.16 4.05
N ILE A 251 -6.26 3.04 4.90
CA ILE A 251 -6.71 3.15 6.30
C ILE A 251 -8.17 3.57 6.37
N GLN A 252 -8.61 4.51 5.52
CA GLN A 252 -10.01 4.90 5.45
C GLN A 252 -10.91 3.74 5.00
N LYS A 253 -10.52 3.01 3.95
CA LYS A 253 -11.24 1.80 3.52
C LYS A 253 -11.33 0.77 4.64
N TYR A 254 -10.26 0.59 5.42
CA TYR A 254 -10.27 -0.30 6.58
C TYR A 254 -11.25 0.18 7.67
N ILE A 255 -11.21 1.46 8.04
CA ILE A 255 -12.15 2.04 9.03
C ILE A 255 -13.61 1.86 8.59
N LEU A 256 -13.88 1.97 7.29
CA LEU A 256 -15.20 1.78 6.69
C LEU A 256 -15.55 0.31 6.40
N GLN A 257 -14.69 -0.63 6.77
CA GLN A 257 -14.86 -2.08 6.52
C GLN A 257 -14.96 -2.47 5.04
N LEU A 258 -14.45 -1.62 4.14
CA LEU A 258 -14.34 -1.89 2.71
C LEU A 258 -13.10 -2.73 2.36
N GLN A 259 -12.14 -2.81 3.29
CA GLN A 259 -10.93 -3.60 3.18
C GLN A 259 -10.57 -4.23 4.53
N THR A 260 -9.96 -5.42 4.52
CA THR A 260 -9.39 -6.07 5.71
C THR A 260 -7.88 -5.88 5.74
N PHE A 261 -7.32 -5.69 6.94
CA PHE A 261 -5.88 -5.58 7.17
C PHE A 261 -5.32 -6.85 7.81
N ASN A 262 -4.06 -7.16 7.48
CA ASN A 262 -3.26 -8.15 8.21
C ASN A 262 -2.66 -7.53 9.49
N LYS A 263 -2.05 -8.34 10.36
CA LYS A 263 -1.45 -7.89 11.62
C LYS A 263 -0.39 -6.81 11.43
N LEU A 264 0.47 -6.91 10.40
CA LEU A 264 1.45 -5.85 10.16
C LEU A 264 0.73 -4.53 9.84
N GLN A 265 -0.19 -4.53 8.88
CA GLN A 265 -0.94 -3.33 8.50
C GLN A 265 -1.70 -2.72 9.68
N ILE A 266 -2.31 -3.54 10.54
CA ILE A 266 -3.00 -3.05 11.74
C ILE A 266 -2.01 -2.30 12.64
N LYS A 267 -0.84 -2.89 12.89
CA LYS A 267 0.18 -2.28 13.74
C LYS A 267 0.72 -0.97 13.16
N LEU A 268 0.94 -0.93 11.85
CA LEU A 268 1.51 0.26 11.20
C LEU A 268 0.50 1.39 11.01
N ALA A 269 -0.79 1.07 10.95
CA ALA A 269 -1.86 2.06 10.80
C ALA A 269 -2.09 2.89 12.08
N ASP A 270 -1.84 2.33 13.27
CA ASP A 270 -1.97 3.01 14.57
C ASP A 270 -0.75 3.90 14.86
N VAL A 271 -0.64 5.01 14.11
CA VAL A 271 0.50 5.94 14.18
C VAL A 271 0.47 6.82 15.43
N ASN A 272 -0.63 6.83 16.18
CA ASN A 272 -0.76 7.58 17.42
C ASN A 272 -0.65 6.69 18.68
N ASN A 273 -0.36 5.40 18.53
CA ASN A 273 -0.18 4.42 19.61
C ASN A 273 -1.39 4.33 20.55
N SER A 274 -2.61 4.42 20.01
CA SER A 274 -3.86 4.36 20.78
C SER A 274 -4.41 2.96 20.95
N TRP A 275 -3.79 1.95 20.32
CA TRP A 275 -4.28 0.58 20.20
C TRP A 275 -5.55 0.43 19.35
N SER A 276 -5.89 1.46 18.56
CA SER A 276 -7.06 1.47 17.70
C SER A 276 -6.80 2.27 16.43
N ILE A 277 -7.36 1.84 15.30
CA ILE A 277 -7.22 2.54 14.02
C ILE A 277 -8.47 3.40 13.79
N THR A 278 -8.28 4.72 13.78
CA THR A 278 -9.37 5.69 13.70
C THR A 278 -9.05 6.82 12.74
N THR A 279 -9.98 7.76 12.58
CA THR A 279 -9.74 9.00 11.82
C THR A 279 -8.65 9.87 12.44
N ALA A 280 -8.31 9.67 13.72
CA ALA A 280 -7.18 10.37 14.35
C ALA A 280 -5.83 9.93 13.75
N ASP A 281 -5.67 8.65 13.40
CA ASP A 281 -4.48 8.12 12.74
C ASP A 281 -4.34 8.69 11.32
N VAL A 282 -5.46 8.74 10.59
CA VAL A 282 -5.54 9.39 9.29
C VAL A 282 -5.08 10.85 9.38
N ALA A 283 -5.55 11.60 10.38
CA ALA A 283 -5.17 12.99 10.57
C ALA A 283 -3.67 13.17 10.85
N GLU A 284 -3.04 12.28 11.62
CA GLU A 284 -1.59 12.33 11.88
C GLU A 284 -0.77 12.02 10.61
N ILE A 285 -1.18 11.02 9.81
CA ILE A 285 -0.54 10.71 8.52
C ILE A 285 -0.68 11.87 7.54
N ARG A 286 -1.87 12.46 7.42
CA ARG A 286 -2.11 13.64 6.55
C ARG A 286 -1.22 14.82 6.95
N LYS A 287 -1.08 15.11 8.25
CA LYS A 287 -0.16 16.15 8.74
C LYS A 287 1.29 15.87 8.36
N LEU A 288 1.74 14.61 8.43
CA LEU A 288 3.08 14.21 8.06
C LEU A 288 3.32 14.41 6.55
N ILE A 289 2.41 13.89 5.72
CA ILE A 289 2.44 14.04 4.26
C ILE A 289 2.49 15.52 3.86
N LEU A 290 1.61 16.35 4.43
CA LEU A 290 1.57 17.79 4.15
C LEU A 290 2.78 18.56 4.73
N GLY A 291 3.66 17.90 5.50
CA GLY A 291 4.83 18.49 6.15
C GLY A 291 4.49 19.45 7.30
N VAL A 292 3.29 19.33 7.86
CA VAL A 292 2.86 20.02 9.08
C VAL A 292 3.49 19.36 10.31
N SER A 293 3.70 18.04 10.25
CA SER A 293 4.47 17.28 11.24
C SER A 293 5.79 16.79 10.64
N ASN A 294 6.80 16.60 11.49
CA ASN A 294 8.09 15.99 11.14
C ASN A 294 8.21 14.53 11.60
N GLY A 295 7.11 13.91 12.05
CA GLY A 295 7.08 12.51 12.45
C GLY A 295 5.93 12.20 13.43
N PHE A 296 5.86 10.95 13.88
CA PHE A 296 4.84 10.49 14.82
C PHE A 296 5.38 10.49 16.25
N LYS A 297 4.93 11.45 17.06
CA LYS A 297 5.53 11.73 18.39
C LYS A 297 5.28 10.68 19.46
N LYS A 298 4.24 9.86 19.29
CA LYS A 298 3.79 8.88 20.30
C LYS A 298 4.37 7.47 20.08
N LEU A 299 5.08 7.27 18.99
CA LEU A 299 5.64 5.97 18.61
C LEU A 299 7.04 5.80 19.21
N PRO A 300 7.41 4.56 19.58
CA PRO A 300 8.73 4.26 20.12
C PRO A 300 9.86 4.35 19.07
N GLY A 301 9.51 4.30 17.79
CA GLY A 301 10.42 4.35 16.65
C GLY A 301 9.67 4.53 15.34
N GLN A 302 10.39 4.52 14.21
CA GLN A 302 9.79 4.64 12.87
C GLN A 302 9.33 3.30 12.29
N PHE A 303 9.97 2.21 12.71
CA PHE A 303 9.73 0.86 12.21
C PHE A 303 9.26 -0.05 13.34
N GLU A 304 8.55 -1.10 12.97
CA GLU A 304 8.05 -2.10 13.88
C GLU A 304 8.24 -3.51 13.32
N VAL A 305 8.46 -4.44 14.22
CA VAL A 305 8.51 -5.87 13.94
C VAL A 305 7.21 -6.51 14.40
N VAL A 306 6.60 -7.33 13.54
CA VAL A 306 5.37 -8.05 13.86
C VAL A 306 5.56 -9.54 13.60
N TYR A 307 5.26 -10.36 14.60
CA TYR A 307 5.15 -11.80 14.50
C TYR A 307 3.84 -12.20 13.80
N ASP A 308 3.91 -13.22 12.95
CA ASP A 308 2.76 -13.70 12.16
C ASP A 308 2.09 -12.56 11.36
N PRO A 309 2.88 -11.79 10.58
CA PRO A 309 2.46 -10.50 10.06
C PRO A 309 1.33 -10.58 9.03
N GLY A 310 1.24 -11.69 8.29
CA GLY A 310 0.22 -11.92 7.27
C GLY A 310 -1.14 -12.32 7.83
N SER A 311 -1.23 -12.68 9.11
CA SER A 311 -2.49 -13.11 9.71
C SER A 311 -3.52 -11.98 9.74
N LYS A 312 -4.75 -12.30 9.36
CA LYS A 312 -5.92 -11.40 9.49
C LYS A 312 -6.75 -11.71 10.74
N ASN A 313 -6.30 -12.69 11.53
CA ASN A 313 -7.03 -13.22 12.68
C ASN A 313 -6.24 -12.97 13.98
N GLY A 314 -6.98 -12.78 15.07
CA GLY A 314 -6.41 -12.56 16.41
C GLY A 314 -6.09 -11.08 16.66
N THR A 315 -6.34 -10.64 17.90
CA THR A 315 -6.17 -9.24 18.32
C THR A 315 -4.80 -8.95 18.92
N THR A 316 -4.04 -9.99 19.27
CA THR A 316 -2.70 -9.84 19.85
C THR A 316 -1.67 -9.65 18.74
N ILE A 317 -0.99 -8.51 18.79
CA ILE A 317 0.17 -8.18 17.96
C ILE A 317 1.39 -8.29 18.85
N ASP A 318 2.28 -9.24 18.53
CA ASP A 318 3.54 -9.43 19.24
C ASP A 318 4.71 -9.19 18.28
N ASN A 319 5.89 -8.92 18.82
CA ASN A 319 7.13 -8.72 18.08
C ASN A 319 8.16 -9.83 18.33
N LYS A 320 7.74 -10.91 18.98
CA LYS A 320 8.55 -12.06 19.35
C LYS A 320 7.74 -13.35 19.28
N VAL A 321 8.44 -14.48 19.23
CA VAL A 321 7.85 -15.83 19.29
C VAL A 321 8.59 -16.65 20.34
N SER A 322 7.86 -17.42 21.15
CA SER A 322 8.48 -18.30 22.15
C SER A 322 9.20 -19.46 21.45
N LEU A 323 10.35 -19.84 22.00
CA LEU A 323 11.12 -20.96 21.49
C LEU A 323 10.30 -22.26 21.57
N GLU A 324 9.59 -22.50 22.67
CA GLU A 324 8.75 -23.69 22.85
C GLU A 324 7.74 -23.84 21.71
N SER A 325 7.07 -22.75 21.31
CA SER A 325 6.10 -22.79 20.20
C SER A 325 6.74 -23.04 18.83
N LEU A 326 8.00 -22.63 18.62
CA LEU A 326 8.77 -23.00 17.43
C LEU A 326 9.21 -24.48 17.45
N LEU A 327 9.23 -25.09 18.65
CA LEU A 327 9.62 -26.48 18.85
C LEU A 327 8.44 -27.46 18.86
N ASP A 328 7.21 -26.97 19.00
CA ASP A 328 5.97 -27.75 18.97
C ASP A 328 5.78 -28.57 17.68
N THR A 329 4.85 -29.54 17.72
CA THR A 329 4.46 -30.37 16.57
C THR A 329 2.93 -30.33 16.38
N PRO A 330 2.40 -29.69 15.33
CA PRO A 330 3.13 -28.89 14.33
C PRO A 330 3.74 -27.62 14.95
N PRO A 331 4.85 -27.10 14.40
CA PRO A 331 5.46 -25.87 14.91
C PRO A 331 4.53 -24.69 14.65
N ALA A 332 4.64 -23.66 15.51
CA ALA A 332 4.00 -22.39 15.27
C ALA A 332 4.53 -21.71 13.99
N VAL A 333 3.82 -20.68 13.55
CA VAL A 333 4.30 -19.77 12.49
C VAL A 333 5.70 -19.28 12.87
N ASN A 334 6.60 -19.19 11.89
CA ASN A 334 7.98 -18.76 12.12
C ASN A 334 8.33 -17.50 11.32
N GLU A 335 7.31 -16.70 11.02
CA GLU A 335 7.40 -15.55 10.13
C GLU A 335 7.31 -14.25 10.91
N PHE A 336 8.20 -13.33 10.57
CA PHE A 336 8.18 -11.95 11.01
C PHE A 336 8.00 -11.00 9.84
N GLY A 337 7.47 -9.84 10.14
CA GLY A 337 7.22 -8.77 9.22
C GLY A 337 7.78 -7.47 9.75
N ILE A 338 8.41 -6.69 8.88
CA ILE A 338 8.95 -5.39 9.23
C ILE A 338 8.33 -4.35 8.32
N GLY A 339 7.79 -3.30 8.92
CA GLY A 339 7.33 -2.15 8.15
C GLY A 339 7.44 -0.84 8.94
N LYS A 340 7.24 0.24 8.20
CA LYS A 340 7.30 1.60 8.72
C LYS A 340 5.91 2.03 9.16
N TYR A 341 5.79 2.65 10.33
CA TYR A 341 4.51 3.19 10.75
C TYR A 341 3.99 4.20 9.71
N GLY A 342 2.70 4.11 9.39
CA GLY A 342 2.05 4.88 8.32
C GLY A 342 2.15 4.28 6.91
N ASP A 343 3.10 3.37 6.64
CA ASP A 343 3.23 2.69 5.34
C ASP A 343 2.42 1.37 5.33
N VAL A 344 1.10 1.49 5.28
CA VAL A 344 0.18 0.34 5.26
C VAL A 344 0.06 -0.29 3.88
N SER A 345 0.36 0.48 2.83
CA SER A 345 0.33 0.06 1.44
C SER A 345 1.51 -0.85 1.11
N GLY A 346 2.71 -0.52 1.60
CA GLY A 346 3.88 -1.38 1.53
C GLY A 346 3.72 -2.66 2.37
N ALA A 347 2.96 -2.60 3.45
CA ALA A 347 2.66 -3.75 4.31
C ALA A 347 1.56 -4.69 3.77
N GLU A 348 0.99 -4.43 2.60
CA GLU A 348 0.11 -5.39 1.91
C GLU A 348 0.85 -6.60 1.35
N MET A 349 2.18 -6.54 1.20
CA MET A 349 2.99 -7.49 0.42
C MET A 349 3.20 -8.88 1.06
N TYR A 350 2.25 -9.37 1.88
CA TYR A 350 2.27 -10.73 2.45
C TYR A 350 1.31 -11.66 1.71
N GLY A 351 1.87 -12.51 0.85
CA GLY A 351 1.10 -13.54 0.15
C GLY A 351 0.16 -12.93 -0.90
N ASP A 352 0.36 -13.34 -2.15
CA ASP A 352 -0.20 -12.73 -3.36
C ASP A 352 0.36 -11.35 -3.67
N ARG A 353 1.22 -11.29 -4.71
CA ARG A 353 1.00 -10.40 -5.85
C ARG A 353 2.14 -10.47 -6.85
N GLU A 354 1.77 -10.75 -8.10
CA GLU A 354 2.38 -10.09 -9.24
C GLU A 354 2.51 -8.60 -8.90
N GLN A 355 3.75 -8.10 -8.91
CA GLN A 355 4.00 -6.69 -9.14
C GLN A 355 3.42 -6.37 -10.52
N VAL A 356 2.13 -6.03 -10.57
CA VAL A 356 1.66 -5.24 -11.69
C VAL A 356 2.33 -3.89 -11.47
N ASP A 357 3.34 -3.63 -12.28
CA ASP A 357 3.95 -2.33 -12.45
C ASP A 357 2.83 -1.38 -12.91
N ARG A 358 2.10 -0.82 -11.94
CA ARG A 358 0.92 0.03 -12.16
C ARG A 358 1.32 1.48 -12.27
N ASN A 359 2.46 1.76 -12.93
CA ASN A 359 2.72 3.07 -13.48
C ASN A 359 1.67 3.35 -14.56
N LYS A 360 0.56 3.95 -14.13
CA LYS A 360 -0.46 4.47 -15.05
C LYS A 360 0.19 5.52 -15.94
N ALA A 361 -0.31 5.64 -17.17
CA ALA A 361 0.11 6.66 -18.12
C ALA A 361 0.11 8.06 -17.47
N THR A 362 0.94 8.95 -18.01
CA THR A 362 1.01 10.34 -17.53
C THR A 362 -0.38 10.97 -17.51
N ASN A 363 -0.85 11.39 -16.34
CA ASN A 363 -2.13 12.07 -16.21
C ASN A 363 -1.98 13.57 -16.46
N ILE A 364 -2.92 14.14 -17.21
CA ILE A 364 -3.00 15.57 -17.47
C ILE A 364 -4.04 16.18 -16.54
N ILE A 365 -3.61 17.16 -15.76
CA ILE A 365 -4.48 18.04 -15.00
C ILE A 365 -4.64 19.33 -15.80
N GLU A 366 -5.84 19.57 -16.29
CA GLU A 366 -6.19 20.81 -16.98
C GLU A 366 -6.51 21.89 -15.95
N VAL A 367 -5.93 23.08 -16.13
CA VAL A 367 -6.13 24.21 -15.23
C VAL A 367 -6.68 25.39 -16.00
N SER A 368 -7.82 25.89 -15.57
CA SER A 368 -8.43 27.12 -16.10
C SER A 368 -8.48 28.18 -15.00
N THR A 369 -8.09 29.41 -15.32
CA THR A 369 -8.05 30.51 -14.34
C THR A 369 -8.97 31.65 -14.77
N ALA A 370 -9.86 32.06 -13.86
CA ALA A 370 -10.80 33.16 -14.05
C ALA A 370 -10.53 34.29 -13.05
N ALA A 371 -10.58 35.53 -13.52
CA ALA A 371 -10.49 36.71 -12.67
C ALA A 371 -11.83 37.02 -11.98
N LEU A 372 -11.78 37.30 -10.68
CA LEU A 372 -12.92 37.67 -9.83
C LEU A 372 -12.84 39.14 -9.40
N PRO A 373 -13.97 39.75 -8.96
CA PRO A 373 -13.98 41.08 -8.36
C PRO A 373 -13.01 41.21 -7.17
N GLY A 374 -12.52 42.43 -6.90
CA GLY A 374 -11.58 42.67 -5.79
C GLY A 374 -10.13 42.22 -6.06
N GLY A 375 -9.83 41.78 -7.28
CA GLY A 375 -8.48 41.35 -7.68
C GLY A 375 -8.14 39.92 -7.26
N PHE A 376 -9.13 39.09 -6.95
CA PHE A 376 -8.95 37.67 -6.70
C PHE A 376 -8.95 36.88 -8.02
N LEU A 377 -8.27 35.74 -8.01
CA LEU A 377 -8.26 34.75 -9.07
C LEU A 377 -8.86 33.46 -8.53
N ARG A 378 -9.60 32.75 -9.39
CA ARG A 378 -10.05 31.38 -9.13
C ARG A 378 -9.53 30.48 -10.22
N SER A 379 -8.70 29.52 -9.83
CA SER A 379 -8.24 28.46 -10.72
C SER A 379 -9.00 27.18 -10.44
N THR A 380 -9.51 26.54 -11.49
CA THR A 380 -10.20 25.26 -11.44
C THR A 380 -9.30 24.18 -12.03
N PHE A 381 -9.08 23.12 -11.28
CA PHE A 381 -8.25 21.98 -11.65
C PHE A 381 -9.16 20.81 -12.02
N SER A 382 -9.03 20.30 -13.24
CA SER A 382 -9.81 19.18 -13.76
C SER A 382 -8.90 18.03 -14.18
N ALA A 383 -9.29 16.79 -13.87
CA ALA A 383 -8.60 15.61 -14.38
C ALA A 383 -9.28 15.09 -15.64
N GLU A 384 -8.48 14.57 -16.58
CA GLU A 384 -8.98 14.02 -17.84
C GLU A 384 -9.99 12.89 -17.61
N ASP A 385 -9.67 11.94 -16.72
CA ASP A 385 -10.57 10.87 -16.30
C ASP A 385 -10.51 10.66 -14.77
N PRO A 386 -11.45 11.25 -14.02
CA PRO A 386 -11.54 11.10 -12.57
C PRO A 386 -12.40 9.92 -12.12
N SER A 387 -12.93 9.10 -13.04
CA SER A 387 -13.98 8.11 -12.73
C SER A 387 -13.59 7.06 -11.67
N LEU A 388 -12.31 6.71 -11.59
CA LEU A 388 -11.76 5.77 -10.60
C LEU A 388 -10.87 6.45 -9.56
N LEU A 389 -10.85 7.79 -9.52
CA LEU A 389 -9.96 8.52 -8.63
C LEU A 389 -10.42 8.39 -7.16
N GLU A 390 -9.52 7.90 -6.31
CA GLU A 390 -9.74 7.76 -4.86
C GLU A 390 -9.01 8.82 -4.02
N GLY A 391 -8.05 9.50 -4.63
CA GLY A 391 -7.39 10.65 -4.02
C GLY A 391 -6.32 11.24 -4.94
N ALA A 392 -5.96 12.48 -4.66
CA ALA A 392 -4.81 13.15 -5.28
C ALA A 392 -4.00 13.94 -4.25
N GLN A 393 -2.67 13.84 -4.33
CA GLN A 393 -1.73 14.62 -3.57
C GLN A 393 -0.97 15.50 -4.56
N LEU A 394 -1.14 16.81 -4.42
CA LEU A 394 -0.65 17.78 -5.39
C LEU A 394 0.08 18.93 -4.71
N GLY A 395 1.23 19.32 -5.28
CA GLY A 395 2.04 20.44 -4.83
C GLY A 395 2.22 21.44 -5.95
N PHE A 396 2.06 22.73 -5.66
CA PHE A 396 2.13 23.79 -6.63
C PHE A 396 3.06 24.91 -6.18
N GLN A 397 3.93 25.37 -7.07
CA GLN A 397 4.75 26.55 -6.82
C GLN A 397 3.87 27.80 -6.83
N ILE A 398 4.01 28.63 -5.81
CA ILE A 398 3.33 29.92 -5.69
C ILE A 398 4.35 31.03 -5.41
N GLN A 399 4.20 32.21 -6.02
CA GLN A 399 5.14 33.33 -5.85
C GLN A 399 4.53 34.42 -4.97
N ASN A 400 4.56 34.21 -3.64
CA ASN A 400 3.92 35.12 -2.67
C ASN A 400 2.39 35.28 -2.88
N ALA A 401 1.75 34.30 -3.51
CA ALA A 401 0.30 34.28 -3.66
C ALA A 401 -0.37 34.18 -2.30
N SER A 402 -1.35 35.05 -2.04
CA SER A 402 -2.20 34.93 -0.86
C SER A 402 -3.33 33.94 -1.18
N ILE A 403 -3.16 32.68 -0.80
CA ILE A 403 -4.20 31.66 -0.93
C ILE A 403 -5.32 31.99 0.07
N VAL A 404 -6.53 32.16 -0.46
CA VAL A 404 -7.71 32.47 0.34
C VAL A 404 -8.44 31.18 0.71
N ASP A 405 -8.59 30.28 -0.26
CA ASP A 405 -9.39 29.07 -0.08
C ASP A 405 -9.01 28.00 -1.12
N VAL A 406 -9.13 26.74 -0.73
CA VAL A 406 -9.07 25.60 -1.64
C VAL A 406 -10.23 24.67 -1.31
N LYS A 407 -11.07 24.41 -2.31
CA LYS A 407 -12.31 23.65 -2.14
C LYS A 407 -12.49 22.60 -3.22
N SER A 408 -12.91 21.40 -2.81
CA SER A 408 -13.41 20.39 -3.74
C SER A 408 -14.54 20.96 -4.61
N SER A 409 -14.58 20.55 -5.87
CA SER A 409 -15.66 20.88 -6.80
C SER A 409 -16.82 19.87 -6.75
N SER A 410 -16.67 18.76 -6.02
CA SER A 410 -17.71 17.75 -5.78
C SER A 410 -17.74 17.34 -4.31
N SER A 411 -18.89 16.87 -3.82
CA SER A 411 -19.00 16.27 -2.48
C SER A 411 -18.30 14.91 -2.37
N CYS A 412 -17.86 14.34 -3.49
CA CYS A 412 -17.10 13.09 -3.55
C CYS A 412 -15.66 13.20 -3.06
N PHE A 413 -15.11 14.41 -2.88
CA PHE A 413 -13.78 14.58 -2.31
C PHE A 413 -13.79 15.51 -1.12
N GLU A 414 -13.09 15.08 -0.07
CA GLU A 414 -12.61 15.97 0.96
C GLU A 414 -11.32 16.63 0.49
N THR A 415 -11.14 17.91 0.81
CA THR A 415 -9.93 18.65 0.46
C THR A 415 -9.26 19.18 1.71
N GLU A 416 -7.99 18.87 1.85
CA GLU A 416 -7.08 19.48 2.82
C GLU A 416 -5.97 20.21 2.07
N TRP A 417 -5.46 21.29 2.64
CA TRP A 417 -4.40 22.04 2.01
C TRP A 417 -3.58 22.81 3.03
N VAL A 418 -2.34 23.11 2.65
CA VAL A 418 -1.44 23.96 3.43
C VAL A 418 -0.56 24.76 2.50
N VAL A 419 -0.27 26.01 2.89
CA VAL A 419 0.82 26.77 2.29
C VAL A 419 2.07 26.52 3.13
N SER A 420 3.12 26.03 2.48
CA SER A 420 4.44 25.81 3.07
C SER A 420 4.93 27.02 3.88
N GLN A 421 5.79 26.78 4.87
CA GLN A 421 6.26 27.81 5.80
C GLN A 421 6.98 28.98 5.12
N ASN A 422 7.59 28.76 3.95
CA ASN A 422 8.26 29.81 3.18
C ASN A 422 7.30 30.56 2.22
N SER A 423 6.01 30.21 2.22
CA SER A 423 4.95 30.76 1.37
C SER A 423 5.23 30.64 -0.15
N ARG A 424 6.00 29.62 -0.56
CA ARG A 424 6.36 29.38 -1.96
C ARG A 424 5.73 28.15 -2.59
N GLU A 425 5.04 27.36 -1.78
CA GLU A 425 4.42 26.12 -2.24
C GLU A 425 3.06 25.93 -1.56
N LEU A 426 2.03 25.66 -2.38
CA LEU A 426 0.72 25.19 -1.96
C LEU A 426 0.67 23.66 -2.09
N ARG A 427 0.35 22.96 -1.00
CA ARG A 427 0.11 21.51 -0.99
C ARG A 427 -1.36 21.26 -0.82
N VAL A 428 -1.93 20.38 -1.63
CA VAL A 428 -3.34 20.01 -1.66
C VAL A 428 -3.44 18.49 -1.58
N LEU A 429 -4.30 18.02 -0.70
CA LEU A 429 -4.68 16.62 -0.58
C LEU A 429 -6.17 16.50 -0.85
N LEU A 430 -6.52 15.71 -1.85
CA LEU A 430 -7.88 15.27 -2.12
C LEU A 430 -8.01 13.81 -1.71
N VAL A 431 -9.06 13.51 -0.97
CA VAL A 431 -9.34 12.13 -0.56
C VAL A 431 -10.81 11.83 -0.78
N SER A 432 -11.11 10.70 -1.42
CA SER A 432 -12.49 10.34 -1.73
C SER A 432 -13.33 10.15 -0.48
N ASN A 433 -14.51 10.73 -0.52
CA ASN A 433 -15.61 10.38 0.36
C ASN A 433 -16.24 9.09 -0.18
N PHE A 434 -15.89 7.96 0.41
CA PHE A 434 -16.37 6.64 -0.01
C PHE A 434 -17.88 6.43 0.17
N ASN A 435 -18.60 7.37 0.80
CA ASN A 435 -20.06 7.37 0.84
C ASN A 435 -20.70 8.10 -0.36
N CYS A 436 -19.90 8.70 -1.24
CA CYS A 436 -20.38 9.39 -2.42
C CYS A 436 -20.76 8.41 -3.54
N SER A 437 -21.92 8.61 -4.15
CA SER A 437 -22.41 7.82 -5.28
C SER A 437 -22.49 8.62 -6.59
N GLU A 438 -22.02 9.86 -6.60
CA GLU A 438 -21.94 10.70 -7.79
C GLU A 438 -20.87 10.14 -8.74
N GLN A 439 -21.25 9.91 -9.99
CA GLN A 439 -20.29 9.56 -11.03
C GLN A 439 -19.64 10.83 -11.57
N LEU A 440 -18.31 10.89 -11.54
CA LEU A 440 -17.55 12.01 -12.10
C LEU A 440 -17.22 11.74 -13.56
N PRO A 441 -17.84 12.45 -14.52
CA PRO A 441 -17.50 12.31 -15.94
C PRO A 441 -16.08 12.78 -16.25
N ALA A 442 -15.58 12.40 -17.42
CA ALA A 442 -14.31 12.90 -17.95
C ALA A 442 -14.25 14.43 -17.92
N LYS A 443 -13.08 14.98 -17.61
CA LYS A 443 -12.83 16.43 -17.45
C LYS A 443 -13.60 17.11 -16.31
N SER A 444 -14.14 16.36 -15.35
CA SER A 444 -14.75 16.97 -14.17
C SER A 444 -13.74 17.77 -13.37
N ALA A 445 -14.19 18.91 -12.85
CA ALA A 445 -13.43 19.69 -11.89
C ALA A 445 -13.24 18.88 -10.61
N LEU A 446 -12.01 18.80 -10.13
CA LEU A 446 -11.64 18.14 -8.88
C LEU A 446 -11.71 19.14 -7.72
N PHE A 447 -11.06 20.28 -7.87
CA PHE A 447 -11.03 21.34 -6.87
C PHE A 447 -10.77 22.71 -7.50
N THR A 448 -11.02 23.73 -6.70
CA THR A 448 -10.72 25.13 -7.04
C THR A 448 -9.79 25.75 -6.01
N VAL A 449 -8.91 26.64 -6.47
CA VAL A 449 -8.05 27.47 -5.62
C VAL A 449 -8.45 28.93 -5.83
N MET A 450 -8.83 29.62 -4.76
CA MET A 450 -9.06 31.06 -4.75
C MET A 450 -7.88 31.76 -4.10
N PHE A 451 -7.29 32.73 -4.79
CA PHE A 451 -6.06 33.39 -4.34
C PHE A 451 -5.95 34.80 -4.88
N LYS A 452 -4.99 35.55 -4.34
CA LYS A 452 -4.57 36.84 -4.88
C LYS A 452 -3.09 36.79 -5.23
N ASP A 453 -2.80 36.97 -6.51
CA ASP A 453 -1.43 37.05 -7.02
C ASP A 453 -1.40 38.03 -8.21
N PRO A 454 -0.77 39.21 -8.05
CA PRO A 454 -0.69 40.23 -9.09
C PRO A 454 0.25 39.85 -10.23
N GLN A 455 1.10 38.83 -10.06
CA GLN A 455 2.10 38.39 -11.04
C GLN A 455 1.81 36.97 -11.55
N PHE A 456 0.61 36.43 -11.28
CA PHE A 456 0.24 35.10 -11.71
C PHE A 456 0.31 34.99 -13.24
N ALA A 457 1.28 34.19 -13.69
CA ALA A 457 1.44 33.84 -15.10
C ALA A 457 0.81 32.48 -15.37
N ASP A 458 1.20 31.48 -14.57
CA ASP A 458 0.74 30.11 -14.73
C ASP A 458 1.02 29.22 -13.50
N TRP A 459 0.28 28.13 -13.36
CA TRP A 459 0.51 27.09 -12.35
C TRP A 459 1.66 26.17 -12.75
N LYS A 460 2.52 25.84 -11.77
CA LYS A 460 3.58 24.85 -11.94
C LYS A 460 3.53 23.84 -10.81
N LEU A 461 3.71 22.57 -11.13
CA LEU A 461 3.89 21.54 -10.12
C LEU A 461 5.18 21.83 -9.34
N SER A 462 5.17 21.50 -8.07
CA SER A 462 6.37 21.58 -7.24
C SER A 462 7.23 20.34 -7.41
N ASP A 463 8.53 20.56 -7.58
CA ASP A 463 9.56 19.52 -7.56
C ASP A 463 9.94 19.10 -6.13
N ALA A 464 9.56 19.90 -5.12
CA ALA A 464 9.86 19.66 -3.72
C ALA A 464 8.78 18.84 -2.99
N PHE A 465 7.68 18.52 -3.68
CA PHE A 465 6.56 17.78 -3.12
C PHE A 465 6.20 16.61 -4.04
N HIS A 466 6.17 15.42 -3.46
CA HIS A 466 5.80 14.20 -4.18
C HIS A 466 4.35 14.31 -4.67
N GLN A 467 4.16 14.11 -5.96
CA GLN A 467 2.88 14.21 -6.64
C GLN A 467 2.34 12.81 -6.88
N GLU A 468 1.07 12.58 -6.55
CA GLU A 468 0.45 11.29 -6.87
C GLU A 468 -1.07 11.35 -6.98
N MET A 469 -1.62 10.46 -7.78
CA MET A 469 -3.06 10.18 -7.84
C MET A 469 -3.28 8.69 -7.62
N VAL A 470 -4.20 8.35 -6.72
CA VAL A 470 -4.51 6.98 -6.30
C VAL A 470 -5.86 6.59 -6.88
N TYR A 471 -5.95 5.38 -7.44
CA TYR A 471 -7.16 4.90 -8.10
C TYR A 471 -7.74 3.65 -7.44
N ALA A 472 -9.04 3.43 -7.64
CA ALA A 472 -9.80 2.31 -7.08
C ALA A 472 -9.33 0.93 -7.53
N ASP A 473 -8.72 0.83 -8.71
CA ASP A 473 -8.09 -0.40 -9.18
C ASP A 473 -6.79 -0.72 -8.43
N GLY A 474 -6.30 0.20 -7.58
CA GLY A 474 -5.04 0.15 -6.84
C GLY A 474 -3.82 0.61 -7.65
N SER A 475 -4.03 1.27 -8.80
CA SER A 475 -2.96 1.96 -9.52
C SER A 475 -2.63 3.30 -8.89
N VAL A 476 -1.36 3.72 -9.00
CA VAL A 476 -0.87 5.01 -8.52
C VAL A 476 -0.15 5.69 -9.68
N ALA A 477 -0.52 6.93 -9.97
CA ALA A 477 0.13 7.74 -10.99
C ALA A 477 0.99 8.82 -10.33
N THR A 478 2.31 8.74 -10.53
CA THR A 478 3.29 9.70 -10.00
C THR A 478 3.80 10.69 -11.04
N SER A 479 3.64 10.36 -12.34
CA SER A 479 3.95 11.27 -13.44
C SER A 479 2.72 12.11 -13.80
N LEU A 480 2.69 13.35 -13.32
CA LEU A 480 1.61 14.30 -13.60
C LEU A 480 2.11 15.45 -14.48
N ARG A 481 1.23 15.94 -15.36
CA ARG A 481 1.47 17.15 -16.16
C ARG A 481 0.34 18.15 -15.96
N LEU A 482 0.69 19.43 -15.87
CA LEU A 482 -0.27 20.50 -15.93
C LEU A 482 -0.41 20.99 -17.37
N LYS A 483 -1.66 21.17 -17.78
CA LYS A 483 -2.00 21.89 -19.01
C LYS A 483 -2.85 23.09 -18.62
N SER A 484 -2.25 24.25 -18.66
CA SER A 484 -2.89 25.50 -18.33
C SER A 484 -3.52 26.15 -19.57
N GLU A 485 -4.74 26.62 -19.41
CA GLU A 485 -5.29 27.65 -20.27
C GLU A 485 -5.05 28.99 -19.57
N GLY A 486 -4.36 29.92 -20.25
CA GLY A 486 -4.05 31.24 -19.70
C GLY A 486 -5.30 31.95 -19.17
N VAL A 487 -5.10 32.95 -18.30
CA VAL A 487 -6.21 33.64 -17.62
C VAL A 487 -7.26 34.09 -18.62
N GLN A 488 -8.42 33.42 -18.60
CA GLN A 488 -9.54 33.76 -19.47
C GLN A 488 -10.02 35.13 -19.02
N ALA A 489 -9.92 36.12 -19.91
CA ALA A 489 -10.41 37.47 -19.66
C ALA A 489 -11.88 37.40 -19.24
N ARG A 490 -12.24 38.14 -18.17
CA ARG A 490 -13.58 38.29 -17.57
C ARG A 490 -14.67 37.55 -18.35
N ASP A 491 -15.17 36.44 -17.82
CA ASP A 491 -16.31 35.76 -18.42
C ASP A 491 -17.54 36.69 -18.33
N GLN A 492 -17.78 37.45 -19.40
CA GLN A 492 -18.87 38.42 -19.52
C GLN A 492 -20.22 37.71 -19.76
N ARG A 493 -20.47 36.59 -19.09
CA ARG A 493 -21.71 35.81 -19.27
C ARG A 493 -22.56 35.69 -18.01
N GLU A 494 -22.03 36.02 -16.84
CA GLU A 494 -22.79 35.95 -15.58
C GLU A 494 -23.31 37.31 -15.11
N LEU A 495 -24.55 37.31 -14.61
CA LEU A 495 -25.19 38.43 -13.92
C LEU A 495 -24.70 38.46 -12.48
N TRP A 496 -24.09 39.56 -12.07
CA TRP A 496 -23.59 39.76 -10.71
C TRP A 496 -24.51 40.66 -9.89
N MET A 497 -24.77 40.28 -8.64
CA MET A 497 -25.53 41.06 -7.68
C MET A 497 -24.75 41.15 -6.37
N ASN A 498 -24.52 42.36 -5.86
CA ASN A 498 -23.83 42.59 -4.60
C ASN A 498 -24.62 43.56 -3.72
N GLN A 499 -24.81 43.23 -2.44
CA GLN A 499 -25.50 44.09 -1.48
C GLN A 499 -24.48 44.88 -0.69
N ILE A 500 -24.65 46.21 -0.63
CA ILE A 500 -23.75 47.11 0.06
C ILE A 500 -24.60 48.18 0.75
N HIS A 501 -24.55 48.31 2.07
CA HIS A 501 -25.12 49.43 2.85
C HIS A 501 -26.42 50.04 2.28
N GLY A 502 -27.52 49.30 2.35
CA GLY A 502 -28.84 49.81 1.94
C GLY A 502 -29.07 49.91 0.43
N LYS A 503 -28.24 49.28 -0.40
CA LYS A 503 -28.41 49.17 -1.86
C LYS A 503 -27.89 47.83 -2.42
N VAL A 504 -28.36 47.49 -3.61
CA VAL A 504 -27.89 46.34 -4.41
C VAL A 504 -27.33 46.82 -5.73
N LEU A 505 -26.07 46.49 -5.99
CA LEU A 505 -25.41 46.70 -7.28
C LEU A 505 -25.63 45.49 -8.15
N ILE A 506 -26.12 45.72 -9.37
CA ILE A 506 -26.36 44.71 -10.38
C ILE A 506 -25.43 45.00 -11.54
N GLN A 507 -24.47 44.12 -11.78
CA GLN A 507 -23.61 44.21 -12.94
C GLN A 507 -24.04 43.15 -13.96
N SER A 508 -24.39 43.62 -15.15
CA SER A 508 -24.94 42.78 -16.20
C SER A 508 -23.95 42.62 -17.36
N PRO A 509 -23.90 41.43 -17.99
CA PRO A 509 -23.09 41.22 -19.18
C PRO A 509 -23.59 41.99 -20.40
N ARG A 510 -24.88 42.34 -20.43
CA ARG A 510 -25.52 43.13 -21.51
C ARG A 510 -26.00 44.46 -20.95
N LEU A 511 -26.09 45.47 -21.82
CA LEU A 511 -26.59 46.79 -21.46
C LEU A 511 -28.02 46.68 -20.93
N LEU A 512 -28.22 47.10 -19.68
CA LEU A 512 -29.52 47.16 -19.03
C LEU A 512 -30.21 48.48 -19.44
N ALA A 513 -31.46 48.38 -19.85
CA ALA A 513 -32.34 49.53 -20.07
C ALA A 513 -33.04 49.93 -18.77
N SER A 514 -33.49 48.96 -17.97
CA SER A 514 -34.11 49.20 -16.66
C SER A 514 -33.97 47.99 -15.74
N THR A 515 -33.99 48.24 -14.43
CA THR A 515 -34.09 47.20 -13.40
C THR A 515 -35.15 47.59 -12.40
N GLN A 516 -35.94 46.62 -11.93
CA GLN A 516 -37.04 46.88 -11.02
C GLN A 516 -37.22 45.72 -10.03
N LEU A 517 -37.42 46.07 -8.76
CA LEU A 517 -37.64 45.15 -7.65
C LEU A 517 -39.14 45.07 -7.33
N PHE A 518 -39.61 43.88 -7.01
CA PHE A 518 -41.00 43.57 -6.68
C PHE A 518 -41.06 42.72 -5.40
N ASP A 519 -42.15 42.83 -4.66
CA ASP A 519 -42.50 41.80 -3.68
C ASP A 519 -42.93 40.50 -4.38
N LEU A 520 -43.10 39.43 -3.60
CA LEU A 520 -43.51 38.12 -4.13
C LEU A 520 -44.95 38.11 -4.66
N GLN A 521 -45.73 39.16 -4.41
CA GLN A 521 -47.08 39.37 -4.91
C GLN A 521 -47.09 40.21 -6.21
N GLY A 522 -45.92 40.63 -6.70
CA GLY A 522 -45.76 41.36 -7.96
C GLY A 522 -45.99 42.87 -7.84
N LYS A 523 -46.05 43.44 -6.63
CA LYS A 523 -46.11 44.89 -6.43
C LYS A 523 -44.72 45.49 -6.59
N PRO A 524 -44.53 46.53 -7.43
CA PRO A 524 -43.23 47.18 -7.59
C PRO A 524 -42.83 47.90 -6.29
N LEU A 525 -41.60 47.66 -5.84
CA LEU A 525 -41.02 48.23 -4.63
C LEU A 525 -40.06 49.36 -4.97
N GLN A 526 -39.07 49.08 -5.81
CA GLN A 526 -38.00 50.02 -6.14
C GLN A 526 -37.55 49.87 -7.59
N THR A 527 -37.12 50.98 -8.19
CA THR A 527 -36.54 51.00 -9.54
C THR A 527 -35.06 51.30 -9.44
N GLY A 528 -34.24 50.51 -10.12
CA GLY A 528 -32.81 50.72 -10.15
C GLY A 528 -32.42 51.88 -11.04
N ARG A 529 -31.33 52.54 -10.65
CA ARG A 529 -30.75 53.67 -11.37
C ARG A 529 -29.48 53.21 -12.09
N PRO A 530 -29.28 53.59 -13.36
CA PRO A 530 -28.04 53.27 -14.05
C PRO A 530 -26.87 54.02 -13.40
N LEU A 531 -25.74 53.32 -13.29
CA LEU A 531 -24.43 53.87 -12.95
C LEU A 531 -23.53 53.82 -14.19
N THR A 532 -22.25 54.13 -14.03
CA THR A 532 -21.26 54.02 -15.12
C THR A 532 -21.07 52.55 -15.55
N GLY A 533 -21.18 52.30 -16.86
CA GLY A 533 -21.10 50.95 -17.45
C GLY A 533 -22.43 50.18 -17.42
N ASN A 534 -22.39 48.85 -17.50
CA ASN A 534 -23.58 47.98 -17.43
C ASN A 534 -24.01 47.69 -15.97
N ILE A 535 -23.94 48.71 -15.10
CA ILE A 535 -24.22 48.59 -13.68
C ILE A 535 -25.49 49.37 -13.34
N HIS A 536 -26.42 48.73 -12.64
CA HIS A 536 -27.58 49.38 -12.05
C HIS A 536 -27.51 49.28 -10.52
N GLU A 537 -27.93 50.34 -9.83
CA GLU A 537 -28.06 50.37 -8.37
C GLU A 537 -29.54 50.39 -7.98
N ILE A 538 -29.99 49.41 -7.19
CA ILE A 538 -31.31 49.41 -6.57
C ILE A 538 -31.16 49.81 -5.09
N PRO A 539 -31.69 50.96 -4.65
CA PRO A 539 -31.74 51.27 -3.23
C PRO A 539 -32.69 50.29 -2.52
N ILE A 540 -32.24 49.67 -1.45
CA ILE A 540 -33.01 48.73 -0.62
C ILE A 540 -33.17 49.23 0.83
N THR A 541 -32.81 50.48 1.10
CA THR A 541 -32.98 51.10 2.41
C THR A 541 -34.46 51.14 2.79
N GLY A 542 -34.81 50.55 3.94
CA GLY A 542 -36.20 50.45 4.40
C GLY A 542 -36.99 49.27 3.82
N ILE A 543 -36.35 48.39 3.03
CA ILE A 543 -36.95 47.11 2.61
C ILE A 543 -36.58 46.04 3.66
N PRO A 544 -37.55 45.32 4.24
CA PRO A 544 -37.27 44.26 5.21
C PRO A 544 -36.41 43.14 4.61
N PRO A 545 -35.58 42.45 5.41
CA PRO A 545 -34.90 41.23 4.97
C PRO A 545 -35.89 40.19 4.45
N GLY A 546 -35.56 39.51 3.37
CA GLY A 546 -36.47 38.55 2.73
C GLY A 546 -36.19 38.27 1.26
N MET A 547 -37.02 37.46 0.64
CA MET A 547 -36.93 37.12 -0.78
C MET A 547 -37.80 38.05 -1.63
N TYR A 548 -37.23 38.55 -2.72
CA TYR A 548 -37.85 39.49 -3.63
C TYR A 548 -37.65 39.06 -5.09
N ALA A 549 -38.56 39.50 -5.97
CA ALA A 549 -38.43 39.29 -7.40
C ALA A 549 -37.82 40.53 -8.06
N MET A 550 -36.89 40.30 -9.00
CA MET A 550 -36.22 41.37 -9.74
C MET A 550 -36.41 41.17 -11.23
N LYS A 551 -36.84 42.22 -11.92
CA LYS A 551 -36.96 42.29 -13.37
C LYS A 551 -35.80 43.08 -13.95
N LEU A 552 -35.16 42.51 -14.96
CA LEU A 552 -34.08 43.11 -15.74
C LEU A 552 -34.58 43.27 -17.18
N GLN A 553 -34.60 44.50 -17.68
CA GLN A 553 -34.90 44.79 -19.07
C GLN A 553 -33.61 45.25 -19.76
N TYR A 554 -33.28 44.61 -20.87
CA TYR A 554 -32.08 44.89 -21.64
C TYR A 554 -32.37 45.87 -22.78
N ALA A 555 -31.35 46.61 -23.22
CA ALA A 555 -31.47 47.59 -24.30
C ALA A 555 -31.85 46.96 -25.65
N ASP A 556 -31.60 45.67 -25.83
CA ASP A 556 -32.01 44.88 -27.00
C ASP A 556 -33.45 44.33 -26.90
N GLY A 557 -34.19 44.68 -25.85
CA GLY A 557 -35.59 44.29 -25.64
C GLY A 557 -35.79 42.98 -24.87
N ALA A 558 -34.74 42.25 -24.53
CA ALA A 558 -34.87 41.06 -23.68
C ALA A 558 -35.35 41.44 -22.27
N VAL A 559 -36.16 40.56 -21.65
CA VAL A 559 -36.64 40.73 -20.28
C VAL A 559 -36.36 39.44 -19.50
N VAL A 560 -35.73 39.57 -18.33
CA VAL A 560 -35.33 38.45 -17.48
C VAL A 560 -35.78 38.71 -16.05
N ALA A 561 -36.37 37.70 -15.40
CA ALA A 561 -36.68 37.71 -13.98
C ALA A 561 -35.64 36.91 -13.18
N ARG A 562 -35.29 37.39 -11.99
CA ARG A 562 -34.39 36.75 -11.02
C ARG A 562 -34.91 36.91 -9.60
N MET A 563 -34.54 35.98 -8.73
CA MET A 563 -34.79 36.11 -7.30
C MET A 563 -33.62 36.84 -6.64
N LEU A 564 -33.94 37.72 -5.67
CA LEU A 564 -32.97 38.46 -4.87
C LEU A 564 -33.31 38.24 -3.39
N ALA A 565 -32.36 37.71 -2.62
CA ALA A 565 -32.47 37.62 -1.17
C ALA A 565 -31.87 38.88 -0.55
N ILE A 566 -32.66 39.74 0.09
CA ILE A 566 -32.15 40.89 0.85
C ILE A 566 -31.81 40.40 2.26
N ALA A 567 -30.53 40.51 2.63
CA ALA A 567 -30.06 40.14 3.96
C ALA A 567 -30.25 41.29 4.95
N GLU A 568 -30.27 40.94 6.24
CA GLU A 568 -30.26 41.90 7.34
C GLU A 568 -28.93 42.70 7.27
N SER A 569 -29.01 44.02 7.28
CA SER A 569 -27.82 44.88 7.22
C SER A 569 -27.17 44.93 8.60
N ASP A 570 -25.97 44.38 8.76
CA ASP A 570 -25.05 44.75 9.83
C ASP A 570 -24.51 46.18 9.62
#